data_AF-A0A7J2IPP6-F1
#
_entry.id   AF-A0A7J2IPP6-F1
#
_cell.length_a   1.000
_cell.length_b   1.000
_cell.length_c   1.000
_cell.angle_alpha   90.00
_cell.angle_beta   90.00
_cell.angle_gamma   90.00
#
_symmetry.space_group_name_H-M   'P 1'
#
loop_
_entity.id
_entity.type
_entity.pdbx_description
1 polymer ?
#
loop_
_entity_poly.entity_id
_entity_poly.type
_entity_poly.pdbx_seq_one_letter_code
_entity_poly.pdbx_strand_id
1 'polypeptide(L)'
;GRFYCALDPDGTITPCVFFPLPVGNIREDDFEDIWDNNPVFWDLRNRDKLKGHCGECEFKYVCGGCRARAYGYFGDYLAPDPGCINNKIFWEQLKYEKYKYEVTPIGLSVRSGFAYGKRST
;
A
#
# COMPACT_ATOMS: atom_id res chain seq x y z
N GLY A 1 7.73 -0.88 8.09
CA GLY A 1 8.20 -1.65 6.95
C GLY A 1 9.65 -1.37 6.72
N ARG A 2 10.09 -0.12 6.85
CA ARG A 2 11.50 0.23 6.70
C ARG A 2 12.32 0.04 7.97
N PHE A 3 11.86 0.60 9.09
CA PHE A 3 12.62 0.61 10.36
C PHE A 3 11.84 0.05 11.55
N TYR A 4 10.53 -0.14 11.38
CA TYR A 4 9.62 -0.68 12.39
C TYR A 4 8.59 -1.58 11.71
N CYS A 5 7.83 -2.36 12.47
CA CYS A 5 6.60 -3.02 12.04
C CYS A 5 5.50 -2.74 13.07
N ALA A 6 4.25 -3.04 12.73
CA ALA A 6 3.13 -2.99 13.64
C ALA A 6 2.69 -4.41 13.99
N LEU A 7 2.15 -4.57 15.20
CA LEU A 7 1.63 -5.82 15.73
C LEU A 7 0.19 -5.56 16.19
N ASP A 8 -0.75 -6.33 15.63
CA ASP A 8 -2.15 -6.29 16.03
C ASP A 8 -2.41 -7.18 17.26
N PRO A 9 -3.52 -6.96 18.00
CA PRO A 9 -3.80 -7.70 19.25
C PRO A 9 -3.91 -9.23 19.09
N ASP A 10 -4.22 -9.72 17.90
CA ASP A 10 -4.30 -11.15 17.59
C ASP A 10 -2.93 -11.79 17.25
N GLY A 11 -1.88 -10.97 17.18
CA GLY A 11 -0.52 -11.38 16.83
C GLY A 11 -0.14 -11.09 15.37
N THR A 12 -1.03 -10.56 14.55
CA THR A 12 -0.75 -10.26 13.14
C THR A 12 0.31 -9.18 13.01
N ILE A 13 1.33 -9.42 12.19
CA ILE A 13 2.41 -8.48 11.90
C ILE A 13 2.12 -7.79 10.57
N THR A 14 2.19 -6.46 10.56
CA THR A 14 2.07 -5.64 9.35
C THR A 14 3.25 -4.66 9.23
N PRO A 15 3.58 -4.18 8.01
CA PRO A 15 4.65 -3.21 7.86
C PRO A 15 4.36 -1.87 8.54
N CYS A 16 3.11 -1.46 8.71
CA CYS A 16 2.74 -0.19 9.35
C CYS A 16 1.30 -0.31 9.80
N VAL A 17 0.92 0.42 10.86
CA VAL A 17 -0.45 0.44 11.40
C VAL A 17 -1.54 0.75 10.37
N PHE A 18 -1.20 1.41 9.26
CA PHE A 18 -2.13 1.73 8.17
C PHE A 18 -2.00 0.80 6.96
N PHE A 19 -1.10 -0.18 6.99
CA PHE A 19 -0.79 -1.03 5.87
C PHE A 19 -1.62 -2.32 5.96
N PRO A 20 -2.61 -2.53 5.07
CA PRO A 20 -3.55 -3.65 5.18
C PRO A 20 -2.99 -4.99 4.67
N LEU A 21 -1.67 -5.13 4.53
CA LEU A 21 -1.00 -6.34 4.03
C LEU A 21 -0.29 -7.03 5.20
N PRO A 22 -0.83 -8.15 5.71
CA PRO A 22 -0.15 -8.99 6.69
C PRO A 22 1.14 -9.57 6.11
N VAL A 23 2.16 -9.69 6.96
CA VAL A 23 3.45 -10.30 6.60
C VAL A 23 3.82 -11.52 7.47
N GLY A 24 3.01 -11.82 8.48
CA GLY A 24 3.13 -12.99 9.35
C GLY A 24 2.31 -12.85 10.64
N ASN A 25 2.43 -13.80 11.56
CA ASN A 25 1.83 -13.76 12.90
C ASN A 25 2.85 -14.20 13.96
N ILE A 26 3.06 -13.39 15.00
CA ILE A 26 4.07 -13.63 16.06
C ILE A 26 3.83 -14.91 16.87
N ARG A 27 2.63 -15.48 16.82
CA ARG A 27 2.25 -16.69 17.57
C ARG A 27 2.56 -17.97 16.80
N GLU A 28 2.78 -17.86 15.49
CA GLU A 28 2.92 -18.98 14.56
C GLU A 28 4.27 -18.98 13.86
N ASP A 29 4.84 -17.80 13.60
CA ASP A 29 6.04 -17.60 12.81
C ASP A 29 7.23 -17.11 13.66
N ASP A 30 8.45 -17.39 13.18
CA ASP A 30 9.66 -16.81 13.75
C ASP A 30 9.81 -15.34 13.33
N PHE A 31 9.92 -14.44 14.31
CA PHE A 31 9.98 -13.01 14.04
C PHE A 31 11.26 -12.59 13.32
N GLU A 32 12.41 -13.18 13.67
CA GLU A 32 13.69 -12.84 13.06
C GLU A 32 13.67 -13.25 11.58
N ASP A 33 13.16 -14.44 11.27
CA ASP A 33 12.99 -14.90 9.90
C ASP A 33 12.06 -13.98 9.09
N ILE A 34 10.90 -13.60 9.65
CA ILE A 34 10.03 -12.62 8.99
C ILE A 34 10.79 -11.30 8.76
N TRP A 35 11.47 -10.78 9.77
CA TRP A 35 12.13 -9.48 9.69
C TRP A 35 13.29 -9.46 8.69
N ASP A 36 14.05 -10.54 8.60
CA ASP A 36 15.28 -10.63 7.81
C ASP A 36 15.09 -11.27 6.44
N ASN A 37 14.01 -12.03 6.21
CA ASN A 37 13.80 -12.75 4.94
C ASN A 37 12.49 -12.43 4.22
N ASN A 38 11.51 -11.77 4.87
CA ASN A 38 10.24 -11.48 4.18
C ASN A 38 10.43 -10.49 3.01
N PRO A 39 9.97 -10.85 1.80
CA PRO A 39 10.20 -10.06 0.59
C PRO A 39 9.54 -8.67 0.65
N VAL A 40 8.40 -8.54 1.32
CA VAL A 40 7.71 -7.24 1.47
C VAL A 40 8.56 -6.28 2.28
N PHE A 41 9.19 -6.73 3.37
CA PHE A 41 10.08 -5.87 4.15
C PHE A 41 11.29 -5.43 3.35
N TRP A 42 11.92 -6.34 2.61
CA TRP A 42 13.04 -6.00 1.73
C TRP A 42 12.67 -5.01 0.64
N ASP A 43 11.52 -5.18 0.00
CA ASP A 43 11.03 -4.25 -1.01
C ASP A 43 10.76 -2.86 -0.44
N LEU A 44 10.22 -2.77 0.78
CA LEU A 44 9.97 -1.49 1.46
C LEU A 44 11.26 -0.78 1.89
N ARG A 45 12.31 -1.55 2.22
CA ARG A 45 13.65 -1.05 2.58
C ARG A 45 14.42 -0.58 1.36
N ASN A 46 14.27 -1.26 0.22
CA ASN A 46 14.94 -0.92 -1.03
C ASN A 46 14.24 0.25 -1.75
N ARG A 47 14.81 1.46 -1.63
CA ARG A 47 14.23 2.68 -2.22
C ARG A 47 14.45 2.80 -3.73
N ASP A 48 15.30 1.96 -4.30
CA ASP A 48 15.55 1.92 -5.74
C ASP A 48 14.46 1.16 -6.51
N LYS A 49 13.61 0.39 -5.80
CA LYS A 49 12.45 -0.28 -6.39
C LYS A 49 11.20 0.60 -6.51
N LEU A 50 11.23 1.84 -5.98
CA LEU A 50 10.08 2.73 -6.03
C LEU A 50 9.81 3.17 -7.47
N LYS A 51 8.52 3.25 -7.81
CA LYS A 51 8.03 3.65 -9.14
C LYS A 51 7.59 5.11 -9.15
N GLY A 52 7.43 5.66 -10.36
CA GLY A 52 7.02 7.05 -10.58
C GLY A 52 8.01 8.05 -9.98
N HIS A 53 7.53 9.25 -9.64
CA HIS A 53 8.41 10.29 -9.09
C HIS A 53 9.10 9.86 -7.79
N CYS A 54 8.53 8.94 -7.01
CA CYS A 54 9.18 8.44 -5.80
C CYS A 54 10.50 7.70 -6.10
N GLY A 55 10.68 7.10 -7.28
CA GLY A 55 11.90 6.39 -7.68
C GLY A 55 13.06 7.31 -8.12
N GLU A 56 12.73 8.48 -8.65
CA GLU A 56 13.69 9.44 -9.21
C GLU A 56 13.91 10.66 -8.30
N CYS A 57 13.07 10.85 -7.28
CA CYS A 57 13.16 11.97 -6.36
C CYS A 57 14.49 11.97 -5.58
N GLU A 58 15.14 13.14 -5.52
CA GLU A 58 16.36 13.36 -4.73
C GLU A 58 16.21 12.98 -3.25
N PHE A 59 14.99 13.09 -2.70
CA PHE A 59 14.68 12.76 -1.31
C PHE A 59 14.22 11.32 -1.08
N LYS A 60 14.31 10.41 -2.07
CA LYS A 60 13.75 9.04 -1.97
C LYS A 60 14.28 8.22 -0.79
N TYR A 61 15.53 8.45 -0.40
CA TYR A 61 16.16 7.78 0.74
C TYR A 61 15.78 8.38 2.09
N VAL A 62 15.24 9.60 2.12
CA VAL A 62 14.75 10.23 3.36
C VAL A 62 13.24 10.00 3.51
N CYS A 63 12.48 10.23 2.44
CA CYS A 63 11.02 10.11 2.42
C CYS A 63 10.57 8.94 1.53
N GLY A 64 10.45 9.19 0.23
CA GLY A 64 9.87 8.29 -0.76
C GLY A 64 8.41 7.88 -0.47
N GLY A 65 7.63 8.71 0.25
CA GLY A 65 6.16 8.64 0.37
C GLY A 65 5.58 7.49 1.22
N CYS A 66 4.29 7.60 1.53
CA CYS A 66 3.52 6.62 2.29
C CYS A 66 3.24 5.36 1.47
N ARG A 67 3.85 4.24 1.88
CA ARG A 67 3.71 2.95 1.19
C ARG A 67 2.33 2.32 1.38
N ALA A 68 1.72 2.52 2.55
CA ALA A 68 0.35 2.11 2.82
C ALA A 68 -0.65 2.84 1.91
N ARG A 69 -0.42 4.15 1.64
CA ARG A 69 -1.26 4.91 0.71
C ARG A 69 -1.09 4.43 -0.73
N ALA A 70 0.16 4.25 -1.17
CA ALA A 70 0.44 3.70 -2.49
C ALA A 70 -0.29 2.36 -2.71
N TYR A 71 -0.18 1.44 -1.75
CA TYR A 71 -0.90 0.17 -1.79
C TYR A 71 -2.43 0.34 -1.80
N GLY A 72 -2.98 1.19 -0.92
CA GLY A 72 -4.43 1.38 -0.82
C GLY A 72 -5.08 1.95 -2.09
N TYR A 73 -4.36 2.77 -2.86
CA TYR A 73 -4.90 3.35 -4.10
C TYR A 73 -4.56 2.54 -5.35
N PHE A 74 -3.38 1.93 -5.42
CA PHE A 74 -2.88 1.29 -6.64
C PHE A 74 -2.77 -0.24 -6.55
N GLY A 75 -2.99 -0.84 -5.37
CA GLY A 75 -2.70 -2.26 -5.13
C GLY A 75 -1.21 -2.62 -5.16
N ASP A 76 -0.34 -1.62 -5.27
CA ASP A 76 1.11 -1.77 -5.39
C ASP A 76 1.80 -0.83 -4.39
N TYR A 77 2.49 -1.41 -3.41
CA TYR A 77 3.19 -0.64 -2.38
C TYR A 77 4.48 0.03 -2.88
N LEU A 78 4.96 -0.33 -4.07
CA LEU A 78 6.07 0.33 -4.77
C LEU A 78 5.60 1.48 -5.66
N ALA A 79 4.30 1.64 -5.88
CA ALA A 79 3.73 2.74 -6.63
C ALA A 79 4.04 4.13 -6.00
N PRO A 80 3.95 5.22 -6.77
CA PRO A 80 4.03 6.58 -6.22
C PRO A 80 2.99 6.82 -5.13
N ASP A 81 3.35 7.59 -4.09
CA ASP A 81 2.37 8.05 -3.09
C ASP A 81 1.55 9.21 -3.69
N PRO A 82 0.24 9.05 -3.93
CA PRO A 82 -0.56 10.07 -4.61
C PRO A 82 -0.85 11.30 -3.73
N GLY A 83 -0.57 11.23 -2.42
CA GLY A 83 -0.69 12.40 -1.54
C GLY A 83 0.56 13.30 -1.54
N CYS A 84 1.61 12.96 -2.29
CA CYS A 84 2.76 13.84 -2.48
C CYS A 84 2.47 14.88 -3.57
N ILE A 85 2.87 16.13 -3.35
CA ILE A 85 2.71 17.22 -4.33
C ILE A 85 3.36 16.92 -5.69
N ASN A 86 4.50 16.21 -5.67
CA ASN A 86 5.23 15.82 -6.88
C ASN A 86 4.57 14.65 -7.64
N ASN A 87 3.57 13.99 -7.03
CA ASN A 87 2.79 12.92 -7.65
C ASN A 87 1.37 13.37 -8.05
N LYS A 88 1.14 14.68 -8.21
CA LYS A 88 -0.19 15.23 -8.54
C LYS A 88 -0.83 14.56 -9.76
N ILE A 89 -0.04 14.20 -10.77
CA ILE A 89 -0.53 13.50 -11.98
C ILE A 89 -1.24 12.20 -11.61
N PHE A 90 -0.67 11.39 -10.71
CA PHE A 90 -1.26 10.13 -10.26
C PHE A 90 -2.56 10.35 -9.48
N TRP A 91 -2.65 11.44 -8.70
CA TRP A 91 -3.88 11.79 -7.99
C TRP A 91 -5.01 12.20 -8.94
N GLU A 92 -4.71 12.99 -9.96
CA GLU A 92 -5.72 13.39 -10.95
C GLU A 92 -6.19 12.21 -11.81
N GLN A 93 -5.32 11.25 -12.11
CA GLN A 93 -5.69 9.99 -12.77
C GLN A 93 -6.69 9.19 -11.92
N LEU A 94 -6.41 8.99 -10.64
CA LEU A 94 -7.30 8.28 -9.70
C LEU A 94 -8.68 8.93 -9.60
N LYS A 95 -8.73 10.27 -9.55
CA LYS A 95 -10.01 10.99 -9.58
C LYS A 95 -10.78 10.70 -10.86
N TYR A 96 -10.13 10.82 -12.01
CA TYR A 96 -10.80 10.60 -13.30
C TYR A 96 -11.34 9.18 -13.42
N GLU A 97 -10.56 8.17 -13.01
CA GLU A 97 -11.01 6.78 -12.98
C GLU A 97 -12.21 6.61 -12.05
N LYS A 98 -12.18 7.19 -10.85
CA LYS A 98 -13.32 7.18 -9.93
C LYS A 98 -14.57 7.79 -10.58
N TYR A 99 -14.44 8.97 -11.20
CA TYR A 99 -15.56 9.62 -11.88
C TYR A 99 -16.08 8.78 -13.06
N LYS A 100 -15.22 8.11 -13.83
CA LYS A 100 -15.63 7.24 -14.95
C LYS A 100 -16.62 6.13 -14.52
N TYR A 101 -16.52 5.65 -13.28
CA TYR A 101 -17.44 4.65 -12.72
C TYR A 101 -18.62 5.25 -11.93
N GLU A 102 -18.55 6.53 -11.53
CA GLU A 102 -19.68 7.23 -10.88
C GLU A 102 -20.64 7.87 -11.90
N VAL A 103 -20.15 8.29 -13.08
CA VAL A 103 -20.96 8.81 -14.21
C VAL A 103 -21.02 7.80 -15.37
N THR A 104 -21.67 6.66 -15.14
CA THR A 104 -22.24 5.88 -16.26
C THR A 104 -23.74 6.18 -16.38
N PRO A 105 -24.20 6.81 -17.48
CA PRO A 105 -25.62 6.96 -17.75
C PRO A 105 -26.19 5.58 -18.15
N ILE A 106 -27.20 5.14 -17.41
CA ILE A 106 -28.11 4.02 -17.75
C ILE A 106 -27.51 2.61 -17.56
N GLY A 107 -27.69 2.07 -16.36
CA GLY A 107 -28.35 0.76 -16.21
C GLY A 107 -27.57 -0.53 -16.48
N LEU A 108 -26.24 -0.59 -16.25
CA LEU A 108 -25.52 -1.87 -16.23
C LEU A 108 -24.91 -2.11 -14.84
N SER A 109 -25.57 -2.98 -14.07
CA SER A 109 -25.06 -3.51 -12.81
C SER A 109 -23.87 -4.43 -13.08
N VAL A 110 -22.67 -3.89 -13.01
CA VAL A 110 -21.48 -4.73 -12.87
C VAL A 110 -21.35 -5.09 -11.39
N ARG A 111 -21.48 -6.38 -11.09
CA ARG A 111 -21.21 -6.93 -9.75
C ARG A 111 -19.85 -6.43 -9.28
N SER A 112 -19.85 -5.67 -8.18
CA SER A 112 -18.67 -5.19 -7.49
C SER A 112 -17.84 -6.38 -6.98
N GLY A 113 -16.86 -6.79 -7.77
CA GLY A 113 -15.79 -7.69 -7.35
C GLY A 113 -14.66 -6.94 -6.64
N PHE A 114 -14.99 -6.13 -5.63
CA PHE A 114 -14.03 -5.67 -4.63
C PHE A 114 -14.71 -5.87 -3.27
N ALA A 115 -14.65 -7.12 -2.80
CA ALA A 115 -15.02 -7.46 -1.45
C ALA A 115 -13.95 -6.89 -0.50
N TYR A 116 -14.13 -5.65 -0.06
CA TYR A 116 -13.66 -5.31 1.28
C TYR A 116 -14.40 -6.25 2.23
N GLY A 117 -13.69 -7.25 2.73
CA GLY A 117 -14.21 -8.20 3.70
C GLY A 117 -14.91 -7.44 4.82
N LYS A 118 -16.21 -7.70 4.96
CA LYS A 118 -16.96 -7.31 6.15
C LYS A 118 -16.22 -7.89 7.35
N ARG A 119 -15.64 -7.05 8.20
CA ARG A 119 -15.43 -7.45 9.59
C ARG A 119 -16.82 -7.64 10.19
N SER A 120 -17.22 -8.90 10.36
CA SER A 120 -18.34 -9.25 11.22
C SER A 120 -17.97 -8.86 12.65
N THR A 121 -18.89 -8.12 13.27
CA THR A 121 -19.14 -7.95 14.72
C THR A 121 -18.12 -8.54 15.69
#